data_AF-A0A6P2FYI3-F1
#
_entry.id   AF-A0A6P2FYI3-F1
#
_cell.length_a   1.000
_cell.length_b   1.000
_cell.length_c   1.000
_cell.angle_alpha   90.00
_cell.angle_beta   90.00
_cell.angle_gamma   90.00
#
_symmetry.space_group_name_H-M   'P 1'
#
loop_
_entity.id
_entity.type
_entity.pdbx_description
1 polymer ?
#
loop_
_entity_poly.entity_id
_entity_poly.type
_entity_poly.pdbx_seq_one_letter_code
_entity_poly.pdbx_strand_id
1 'polypeptide(L)'
;MQLKTMEAVSVVHQIRCDRCGKETERGELGFAEMTSIGFDAGYDSIFGDGNRVEADLCETCLRDTLGAWLRVRTQAETSLATKLAAFKPEVHGGEFPPPKSAGPG
;
A
#
# COMPACT_ATOMS: atom_id res chain seq x y z
N MET A 1 33.86 9.66 -16.14
CA MET A 1 33.03 8.98 -15.12
C MET A 1 32.93 9.93 -13.94
N GLN A 2 31.83 10.69 -13.83
CA GLN A 2 31.63 11.60 -12.69
C GLN A 2 30.86 10.83 -11.62
N LEU A 3 31.48 10.59 -10.47
CA LEU A 3 30.81 10.06 -9.30
C LEU A 3 29.98 11.20 -8.69
N LYS A 4 28.66 11.00 -8.61
CA LYS A 4 27.76 11.90 -7.90
C LYS A 4 27.96 11.74 -6.39
N THR A 5 27.75 12.82 -5.65
CA THR A 5 27.85 12.91 -4.19
C THR A 5 27.15 11.73 -3.49
N MET A 6 27.82 11.14 -2.51
CA MET A 6 27.31 10.02 -1.72
C MET A 6 26.62 10.57 -0.47
N GLU A 7 25.32 10.35 -0.35
CA GLU A 7 24.53 10.73 0.83
C GLU A 7 24.25 9.49 1.69
N ALA A 8 24.46 9.62 2.99
CA ALA A 8 24.12 8.56 3.94
C ALA A 8 22.62 8.57 4.21
N VAL A 9 21.95 7.45 3.93
CA VAL A 9 20.52 7.25 4.20
C VAL A 9 20.38 6.18 5.27
N SER A 10 19.61 6.46 6.32
CA SER A 10 19.22 5.45 7.31
C SER A 10 18.16 4.53 6.70
N VAL A 11 18.37 3.23 6.86
CA VAL A 11 17.44 2.20 6.37
C VAL A 11 17.12 1.22 7.47
N VAL A 12 15.90 0.70 7.48
CA VAL A 12 15.49 -0.38 8.40
C VAL A 12 16.20 -1.65 7.97
N HIS A 13 17.08 -2.20 8.82
CA HIS A 13 17.82 -3.42 8.50
C HIS A 13 17.07 -4.69 8.90
N GLN A 14 16.27 -4.64 9.96
CA GLN A 14 15.54 -5.77 10.50
C GLN A 14 14.17 -5.30 11.01
N ILE A 15 13.16 -6.16 10.88
CA ILE A 15 11.81 -5.96 11.44
C ILE A 15 11.45 -7.19 12.26
N ARG A 16 10.80 -6.98 13.41
CA ARG A 16 10.30 -8.04 14.30
C ARG A 16 8.78 -7.99 14.36
N CYS A 17 8.13 -9.13 14.20
CA CYS A 17 6.68 -9.21 14.37
C CYS A 17 6.31 -9.08 15.85
N ASP A 18 5.46 -8.11 16.20
CA ASP A 18 5.05 -7.86 17.59
C ASP A 18 4.21 -8.99 18.18
N ARG A 19 3.54 -9.78 17.33
CA ARG A 19 2.68 -10.89 17.77
C ARG A 19 3.42 -12.19 18.03
N CYS A 20 4.24 -12.65 17.07
CA CYS A 20 4.92 -13.95 17.18
C CYS A 20 6.43 -13.84 17.47
N GLY A 21 7.00 -12.63 17.42
CA GLY A 21 8.42 -12.39 17.63
C GLY A 21 9.32 -12.79 16.47
N LYS A 22 8.77 -13.22 15.32
CA LYS A 22 9.55 -13.56 14.12
C LYS A 22 10.32 -12.33 13.64
N GLU A 23 11.62 -12.50 13.47
CA GLU A 23 12.51 -11.47 12.91
C GLU A 23 12.76 -11.77 11.43
N THR A 24 12.87 -10.70 10.64
CA THR A 24 13.24 -10.77 9.23
C THR A 24 14.24 -9.67 8.93
N GLU A 25 15.27 -9.99 8.15
CA GLU A 25 16.33 -9.06 7.76
C GLU A 25 16.18 -8.57 6.32
N ARG A 26 16.70 -7.37 6.05
CA ARG A 26 16.69 -6.76 4.73
C ARG A 26 17.47 -7.63 3.75
N GLY A 27 16.76 -8.17 2.75
CA GLY A 27 17.31 -9.09 1.76
C GLY A 27 16.68 -10.48 1.84
N GLU A 28 16.04 -10.81 2.95
CA GLU A 28 15.21 -12.00 3.07
C GLU A 28 13.85 -11.81 2.39
N LEU A 29 13.30 -12.90 1.85
CA LEU A 29 11.98 -12.87 1.20
C LEU A 29 10.88 -12.37 2.16
N GLY A 30 10.94 -12.80 3.42
CA GLY A 30 9.93 -12.43 4.43
C GLY A 30 9.96 -10.95 4.84
N PHE A 31 11.03 -10.21 4.56
CA PHE A 31 11.13 -8.79 4.93
C PHE A 31 10.17 -7.92 4.12
N ALA A 32 10.03 -8.21 2.82
CA ALA A 32 9.12 -7.47 1.94
C ALA A 32 7.63 -7.76 2.22
N GLU A 33 7.35 -8.82 2.98
CA GLU A 33 6.01 -9.31 3.33
C GLU A 33 5.59 -8.85 4.74
N MET A 34 6.47 -8.17 5.48
CA MET A 34 6.10 -7.55 6.76
C MET A 34 5.18 -6.35 6.52
N THR A 35 4.15 -6.22 7.35
CA THR A 35 3.23 -5.09 7.34
C THR A 35 3.45 -4.23 8.58
N SER A 36 3.84 -2.98 8.36
CA SER A 36 3.99 -1.96 9.40
C SER A 36 2.81 -1.01 9.39
N ILE A 37 2.18 -0.83 10.54
CA ILE A 37 1.15 0.17 10.81
C ILE A 37 1.81 1.28 11.61
N GLY A 38 1.58 2.53 11.24
CA GLY A 38 2.09 3.69 11.98
C GLY A 38 1.24 4.92 11.69
N PHE A 39 0.58 5.47 12.70
CA PHE A 39 -0.18 6.72 12.60
C PHE A 39 -0.26 7.46 13.94
N ASP A 40 -0.50 8.76 13.87
CA ASP A 40 -0.74 9.59 15.05
C ASP A 40 -2.25 9.70 15.29
N ALA A 41 -2.66 9.44 16.54
CA ALA A 41 -4.04 9.49 16.95
C ALA A 41 -4.58 10.93 16.99
N GLY A 42 -5.76 11.13 16.42
CA GLY A 42 -6.47 12.42 16.42
C GLY A 42 -7.10 12.76 17.78
N TYR A 43 -7.82 13.88 17.80
CA TYR A 43 -8.60 14.32 18.97
C TYR A 43 -9.74 13.33 19.29
N ASP A 44 -9.95 13.09 20.59
CA ASP A 44 -10.90 12.12 21.15
C ASP A 44 -10.69 10.68 20.64
N SER A 45 -9.43 10.33 20.35
CA SER A 45 -9.09 8.98 19.89
C SER A 45 -9.17 7.98 21.04
N ILE A 46 -9.67 6.77 20.75
CA ILE A 46 -9.63 5.63 21.70
C ILE A 46 -8.21 5.25 22.12
N PHE A 47 -7.19 5.66 21.35
CA PHE A 47 -5.78 5.42 21.64
C PHE A 47 -5.13 6.57 22.43
N GLY A 48 -5.91 7.61 22.77
CA GLY A 48 -5.44 8.84 23.40
C GLY A 48 -4.97 9.89 22.39
N ASP A 49 -5.22 11.15 22.70
CA ASP A 49 -4.96 12.28 21.81
C ASP A 49 -3.46 12.49 21.57
N GLY A 50 -3.06 12.55 20.29
CA GLY A 50 -1.68 12.76 19.87
C GLY A 50 -0.76 11.56 20.07
N ASN A 51 -1.28 10.42 20.52
CA ASN A 51 -0.47 9.23 20.71
C ASN A 51 -0.10 8.57 19.39
N ARG A 52 1.14 8.09 19.30
CA ARG A 52 1.62 7.28 18.18
C ARG A 52 1.12 5.84 18.33
N VAL A 53 0.46 5.31 17.31
CA VAL A 53 0.01 3.91 17.24
C VAL A 53 0.83 3.19 16.18
N GLU A 54 1.57 2.17 16.60
CA GLU A 54 2.45 1.39 15.74
C GLU A 54 2.29 -0.11 15.96
N ALA A 55 2.47 -0.91 14.90
CA ALA A 55 2.53 -2.36 14.97
C ALA A 55 3.20 -2.97 13.73
N ASP A 56 4.04 -3.97 13.92
CA ASP A 56 4.69 -4.76 12.87
C ASP A 56 4.18 -6.22 12.88
N LEU A 57 3.63 -6.67 11.76
CA LEU A 57 3.04 -8.01 11.64
C LEU A 57 3.61 -8.78 10.44
N CYS A 58 3.98 -10.04 10.65
CA CYS A 58 4.27 -10.97 9.56
C CYS A 58 2.99 -11.38 8.85
N GLU A 59 3.07 -11.82 7.58
CA GLU A 59 1.91 -12.20 6.77
C GLU A 59 0.95 -13.20 7.45
N THR A 60 1.50 -14.15 8.21
CA THR A 60 0.70 -15.12 8.97
C THR A 60 -0.03 -14.45 10.13
N CYS A 61 0.66 -13.63 10.92
CA CYS A 61 0.03 -12.90 12.02
C CYS A 61 -0.96 -11.85 11.51
N LEU A 62 -0.69 -11.20 10.39
CA LEU A 62 -1.59 -10.26 9.72
C LEU A 62 -2.90 -10.95 9.36
N ARG A 63 -2.81 -12.09 8.65
CA ARG A 63 -3.99 -12.89 8.27
C ARG A 63 -4.75 -13.38 9.49
N ASP A 64 -4.04 -13.88 10.49
CA ASP A 64 -4.69 -14.46 11.68
C ASP A 64 -5.30 -13.38 12.59
N THR A 65 -4.79 -12.14 12.57
CA THR A 65 -5.33 -11.01 13.35
C THR A 65 -6.49 -10.31 12.65
N LEU A 66 -6.33 -9.99 11.36
CA LEU A 66 -7.33 -9.22 10.60
C LEU A 66 -8.33 -10.10 9.84
N GLY A 67 -7.95 -11.33 9.50
CA GLY A 67 -8.83 -12.36 8.95
C GLY A 67 -9.73 -11.86 7.84
N ALA A 68 -11.05 -11.95 8.09
CA ALA A 68 -12.10 -11.59 7.14
C ALA A 68 -12.15 -10.09 6.78
N TRP A 69 -11.46 -9.21 7.52
CA TRP A 69 -11.38 -7.79 7.19
C TRP A 69 -10.36 -7.51 6.08
N LEU A 70 -9.46 -8.45 5.78
CA LEU A 70 -8.52 -8.34 4.67
C LEU A 70 -9.24 -8.54 3.34
N ARG A 71 -9.07 -7.57 2.43
CA ARG A 71 -9.56 -7.67 1.05
C ARG A 71 -8.44 -8.14 0.14
N VAL A 72 -8.28 -9.46 0.03
CA VAL A 72 -7.34 -10.06 -0.93
C VAL A 72 -7.95 -10.00 -2.33
N ARG A 73 -7.20 -9.45 -3.28
CA ARG A 73 -7.61 -9.34 -4.69
C ARG A 73 -6.57 -10.03 -5.56
N THR A 74 -7.03 -10.71 -6.61
CA THR A 74 -6.12 -11.31 -7.59
C THR A 74 -5.55 -10.25 -8.52
N GLN A 75 -4.43 -10.56 -9.17
CA GLN A 75 -3.81 -9.65 -10.15
C GLN A 75 -4.78 -9.29 -11.29
N ALA A 76 -5.66 -10.23 -11.69
CA ALA A 76 -6.69 -10.01 -12.70
C ALA A 76 -7.73 -8.96 -12.25
N GLU A 77 -8.11 -8.97 -10.96
CA GLU A 77 -9.07 -8.04 -10.38
C GLU A 77 -8.48 -6.65 -10.14
N THR A 78 -7.17 -6.56 -9.89
CA THR A 78 -6.47 -5.28 -9.72
C THR A 78 -5.91 -4.72 -11.01
N SER A 79 -6.03 -5.46 -12.12
CA SER A 79 -5.43 -5.07 -13.39
C SER A 79 -5.96 -3.72 -13.86
N LEU A 80 -5.07 -2.92 -14.44
CA LEU A 80 -5.43 -1.63 -15.00
C LEU A 80 -6.53 -1.80 -16.07
N ALA A 81 -6.47 -2.89 -16.84
CA ALA A 81 -7.48 -3.26 -17.83
C ALA A 81 -8.89 -3.42 -17.20
N THR A 82 -8.99 -4.10 -16.06
CA THR A 82 -10.26 -4.26 -15.33
C THR A 82 -10.77 -2.92 -14.78
N LYS A 83 -9.87 -2.07 -14.26
CA LYS A 83 -10.22 -0.71 -13.79
C LYS A 83 -10.66 0.21 -14.93
N LEU A 84 -10.02 0.15 -16.10
CA LEU A 84 -10.43 0.87 -17.30
C LEU A 84 -11.76 0.34 -17.85
N ALA A 85 -11.98 -0.97 -17.86
CA ALA A 85 -13.24 -1.54 -18.32
C ALA A 85 -14.42 -1.17 -17.39
N ALA A 86 -14.15 -0.96 -16.09
CA ALA A 86 -15.12 -0.47 -15.13
C ALA A 86 -15.33 1.06 -15.18
N PHE A 87 -14.45 1.80 -15.88
CA PHE A 87 -14.56 3.24 -16.04
C PHE A 87 -15.72 3.56 -16.99
N LYS A 88 -16.78 4.17 -16.47
CA LYS A 88 -17.92 4.67 -17.24
C LYS A 88 -17.78 6.18 -17.44
N PRO A 89 -17.38 6.65 -18.64
CA PRO A 89 -17.20 8.07 -18.90
C PRO A 89 -18.50 8.88 -18.76
N GLU A 90 -19.66 8.23 -18.81
CA GLU A 90 -20.96 8.92 -18.66
C GLU A 90 -21.26 9.43 -17.24
N VAL A 91 -20.50 8.99 -16.22
CA VAL A 91 -20.77 9.31 -14.80
C VAL A 91 -20.00 10.54 -14.32
N HIS A 92 -19.01 11.01 -15.08
CA HIS A 92 -18.31 12.27 -14.81
C HIS A 92 -18.74 13.30 -15.85
N GLY A 93 -19.43 14.35 -15.39
CA GLY A 93 -20.11 15.33 -16.24
C GLY A 93 -19.19 16.09 -17.21
N GLY A 94 -18.92 15.49 -18.36
CA GLY A 94 -18.62 16.21 -19.61
C GLY A 94 -17.25 16.84 -19.77
N GLU A 95 -16.20 16.40 -19.05
CA GLU A 95 -14.89 17.09 -19.11
C GLU A 95 -13.90 16.56 -20.16
N PHE A 96 -14.23 15.49 -20.89
CA PHE A 96 -13.42 15.01 -22.01
C PHE A 96 -14.14 15.15 -23.34
N PRO A 97 -13.62 15.97 -24.29
CA PRO A 97 -14.20 16.05 -25.62
C PRO A 97 -14.09 14.69 -26.31
N PRO A 98 -15.15 14.22 -27.01
CA PRO A 98 -15.08 12.98 -27.75
C PRO A 98 -13.99 13.06 -28.83
N PRO A 99 -13.34 11.94 -29.17
CA PRO A 99 -12.40 11.92 -30.28
C PRO A 99 -13.15 12.37 -31.55
N LYS A 100 -12.61 13.38 -32.25
CA LYS A 100 -13.17 13.89 -33.50
C LYS A 100 -13.36 12.71 -34.44
N SER A 101 -14.62 12.42 -34.80
CA SER A 101 -14.93 11.54 -35.91
C SER A 101 -14.19 12.03 -37.14
N ALA A 102 -13.30 11.20 -37.69
CA ALA A 102 -12.80 11.41 -39.03
C ALA A 102 -14.02 11.40 -39.97
N GLY A 103 -14.38 12.57 -40.50
CA GLY A 103 -15.42 12.67 -41.52
C GLY A 103 -14.98 11.94 -42.79
N PRO A 104 -15.93 11.48 -43.62
CA PRO A 104 -15.60 10.87 -44.89
C PRO A 104 -15.00 11.93 -45.82
N GLY A 105 -14.08 11.49 -46.69
CA GLY A 105 -13.37 12.33 -47.65
C GLY A 105 -14.22 12.99 -48.71
#